data_AF-A0A2D0A7Y2-F1
#
_entry.id   AF-A0A2D0A7Y2-F1
#
_cell.length_a   1.000
_cell.length_b   1.000
_cell.length_c   1.000
_cell.angle_alpha   90.00
_cell.angle_beta   90.00
_cell.angle_gamma   90.00
#
_symmetry.space_group_name_H-M   'P 1'
#
loop_
_entity.id
_entity.type
_entity.pdbx_description
1 polymer ?
#
loop_
_entity_poly.entity_id
_entity_poly.type
_entity_poly.pdbx_seq_one_letter_code
_entity_poly.pdbx_strand_id
1 'polypeptide(L)'
;MSTPVITAVPSLSLLDAAHLMRSRGVRRLPVLAGDTLAGIVTDRDLREAMPSRVSSLSPWEATTRLAAVTVADVMRRSVLTTTPEADARDAAYTMLRHRVGALPVVDVTGRVVGVVTVSDVLRDYAATSPAAALAAAPEGAR
;
A
#
# COMPACT_ATOMS: atom_id res chain seq x y z
N MET A 1 -4.31 -4.96 -10.37
CA MET A 1 -2.99 -4.49 -9.88
C MET A 1 -2.81 -3.05 -10.28
N SER A 2 -2.20 -2.22 -9.43
CA SER A 2 -1.83 -0.84 -9.79
C SER A 2 -0.35 -0.76 -10.19
N THR A 3 -0.07 -0.17 -11.36
CA THR A 3 1.27 0.15 -11.86
C THR A 3 1.29 1.59 -12.37
N PRO A 4 2.36 2.39 -12.14
CA PRO A 4 3.59 2.05 -11.42
C PRO A 4 3.37 1.96 -9.90
N VAL A 5 4.16 1.11 -9.23
CA VAL A 5 4.12 0.99 -7.77
C VAL A 5 4.72 2.23 -7.14
N ILE A 6 3.94 2.92 -6.32
CA ILE A 6 4.47 4.00 -5.47
C ILE A 6 5.19 3.35 -4.29
N THR A 7 6.50 3.48 -4.26
CA THR A 7 7.37 2.92 -3.22
C THR A 7 7.99 4.03 -2.37
N ALA A 8 8.53 3.65 -1.21
CA ALA A 8 9.34 4.50 -0.37
C ALA A 8 10.74 3.91 -0.22
N VAL A 9 11.72 4.75 0.10
CA VAL A 9 13.04 4.30 0.57
C VAL A 9 13.08 4.29 2.10
N PRO A 10 13.93 3.46 2.74
CA PRO A 10 13.99 3.37 4.20
C PRO A 10 14.30 4.70 4.89
N SER A 11 15.13 5.55 4.25
CA SER A 11 15.54 6.86 4.76
C SER A 11 14.48 7.96 4.58
N LEU A 12 13.35 7.68 3.90
CA LEU A 12 12.30 8.68 3.70
C LEU A 12 11.71 9.09 5.05
N SER A 13 11.52 10.39 5.28
CA SER A 13 10.91 10.87 6.51
C SER A 13 9.44 10.43 6.62
N LEU A 14 8.91 10.29 7.83
CA LEU A 14 7.48 9.98 8.00
C LEU A 14 6.57 11.05 7.40
N LEU A 15 6.98 12.32 7.48
CA LEU A 15 6.21 13.44 6.93
C LEU A 15 6.13 13.36 5.41
N ASP A 16 7.26 13.08 4.75
CA ASP A 16 7.31 12.92 3.30
C ASP A 16 6.57 11.66 2.86
N ALA A 17 6.68 10.55 3.61
CA ALA A 17 5.89 9.36 3.36
C ALA A 17 4.38 9.64 3.45
N ALA A 18 3.94 10.39 4.46
CA ALA A 18 2.55 10.78 4.62
C ALA A 18 2.08 11.74 3.50
N HIS A 19 2.96 12.66 3.08
CA HIS A 19 2.69 13.54 1.94
C HIS A 19 2.60 12.75 0.63
N LEU A 20 3.50 11.80 0.38
CA LEU A 20 3.50 10.92 -0.79
C LEU A 20 2.23 10.07 -0.85
N MET A 21 1.81 9.50 0.28
CA MET A 21 0.54 8.77 0.38
C MET A 21 -0.66 9.64 -0.03
N ARG A 22 -0.77 10.85 0.54
CA ARG A 22 -1.86 11.78 0.24
C ARG A 22 -1.83 12.26 -1.21
N SER A 23 -0.67 12.67 -1.72
CA SER A 23 -0.54 13.24 -3.06
C SER A 23 -0.77 12.22 -4.16
N ARG A 24 -0.45 10.94 -3.91
CA ARG A 24 -0.67 9.84 -4.86
C ARG A 24 -1.95 9.06 -4.61
N GLY A 25 -2.73 9.40 -3.59
CA GLY A 25 -3.97 8.70 -3.24
C GLY A 25 -3.76 7.24 -2.80
N VAL A 26 -2.58 6.90 -2.29
CA VAL A 26 -2.24 5.54 -1.84
C VAL A 26 -2.16 5.50 -0.32
N ARG A 27 -2.60 4.40 0.29
CA ARG A 27 -2.63 4.25 1.75
C ARG A 27 -1.52 3.38 2.33
N ARG A 28 -0.60 2.96 1.47
CA ARG A 28 0.47 2.02 1.77
C ARG A 28 1.58 2.17 0.76
N LEU A 29 2.80 1.96 1.22
CA LEU A 29 4.01 2.06 0.43
C LEU A 29 4.87 0.82 0.72
N PRO A 30 5.11 -0.05 -0.27
CA PRO A 30 6.23 -0.97 -0.20
C PRO A 30 7.53 -0.16 -0.05
N VAL A 31 8.40 -0.60 0.84
CA VAL A 31 9.67 0.06 1.13
C VAL A 31 10.78 -0.73 0.45
N LEU A 32 11.52 -0.09 -0.45
CA LEU A 32 12.60 -0.71 -1.20
C LEU A 32 13.97 -0.22 -0.74
N ALA A 33 14.85 -1.13 -0.38
CA ALA A 33 16.28 -0.86 -0.21
C ALA A 33 17.00 -1.25 -1.51
N GLY A 34 17.23 -0.26 -2.38
CA GLY A 34 17.61 -0.53 -3.77
C GLY A 34 16.45 -1.22 -4.51
N ASP A 35 16.70 -2.39 -5.09
CA ASP A 35 15.68 -3.18 -5.80
C ASP A 35 14.98 -4.22 -4.91
N THR A 36 15.37 -4.32 -3.64
CA THR A 36 14.87 -5.35 -2.72
C THR A 36 13.77 -4.81 -1.83
N LEU A 37 12.68 -5.58 -1.68
CA LEU A 37 11.61 -5.28 -0.72
C LEU A 37 12.12 -5.41 0.72
N ALA A 38 12.29 -4.28 1.40
CA ALA A 38 12.77 -4.20 2.77
C ALA A 38 11.63 -4.18 3.80
N GLY A 39 10.45 -3.73 3.40
CA GLY A 39 9.31 -3.60 4.31
C GLY A 39 8.05 -3.06 3.63
N ILE A 40 7.02 -2.82 4.43
CA ILE A 40 5.84 -2.08 4.03
C ILE A 40 5.45 -1.11 5.14
N VAL A 41 5.01 0.08 4.76
CA VAL A 41 4.45 1.07 5.69
C VAL A 41 3.04 1.44 5.25
N THR A 42 2.12 1.52 6.20
CA THR A 42 0.75 1.93 5.96
C THR A 42 0.44 3.27 6.61
N ASP A 43 -0.60 3.92 6.13
CA ASP A 43 -1.18 5.11 6.72
C ASP A 43 -1.56 4.93 8.21
N ARG A 44 -1.82 3.69 8.67
CA ARG A 44 -1.98 3.39 10.11
C ARG A 44 -0.64 3.43 10.84
N ASP A 45 0.39 2.77 10.32
CA ASP A 45 1.73 2.75 10.93
C ASP A 45 2.28 4.19 11.07
N LEU A 46 2.07 5.03 10.04
CA LEU A 46 2.46 6.45 10.11
C LEU A 46 1.74 7.18 11.25
N ARG A 47 0.42 7.00 11.42
CA ARG A 47 -0.33 7.65 12.50
C ARG A 47 0.05 7.14 13.90
N GLU A 48 0.33 5.85 14.03
CA GLU A 48 0.75 5.25 15.32
C GLU A 48 2.15 5.70 15.73
N ALA A 49 3.03 5.90 14.75
CA ALA A 49 4.38 6.40 14.98
C ALA A 49 4.42 7.92 15.24
N MET A 50 3.46 8.68 14.71
CA MET A 50 3.30 10.08 15.05
C MET A 50 2.84 10.17 16.51
N PRO A 51 3.61 10.83 17.40
CA PRO A 51 3.20 10.94 18.78
C PRO A 51 1.86 11.68 18.87
N SER A 52 0.89 11.13 19.61
CA SER A 52 -0.32 11.84 20.04
C SER A 52 -0.05 13.12 20.85
N ARG A 53 1.24 13.45 21.08
CA ARG A 53 1.77 14.54 21.89
C ARG A 53 2.27 15.76 21.10
N VAL A 54 2.00 15.84 19.79
CA VAL A 54 2.23 17.08 19.03
C VAL A 54 1.39 18.25 19.59
N SER A 55 0.37 17.97 20.40
CA SER A 55 -0.45 18.98 21.09
C SER A 55 0.30 19.77 22.18
N SER A 56 1.46 19.31 22.66
CA SER A 56 2.18 19.93 23.79
C SER A 56 3.60 20.40 23.46
N LEU A 57 4.02 20.34 22.20
CA LEU A 57 5.32 20.86 21.73
C LEU A 57 5.09 22.14 20.95
N SER A 58 6.08 23.05 20.94
CA SER A 58 6.04 24.15 20.00
C SER A 58 6.00 23.60 18.56
N PRO A 59 5.33 24.28 17.60
CA PRO A 59 5.28 23.84 16.20
C PRO A 59 6.65 23.51 15.60
N TRP A 60 7.72 24.16 16.09
CA TRP A 60 9.08 23.94 15.59
C TRP A 60 9.73 22.67 16.14
N GLU A 61 9.60 22.39 17.44
CA GLU A 61 10.14 21.17 18.06
C GLU A 61 9.45 19.90 17.57
N ALA A 62 8.14 19.99 17.30
CA ALA A 62 7.39 18.91 16.67
C ALA A 62 7.91 18.62 15.26
N THR A 63 8.17 19.67 14.47
CA THR A 63 8.66 19.54 13.09
C THR A 63 10.05 18.91 13.04
N THR A 64 11.00 19.36 13.88
CA THR A 64 12.37 18.82 13.91
C THR A 64 12.40 17.35 14.35
N ARG A 65 11.60 16.96 15.35
CA ARG A 65 11.55 15.55 15.79
C ARG A 65 10.81 14.64 14.80
N LEU A 66 9.73 15.11 14.19
CA LEU A 66 9.00 14.34 13.19
C LEU A 66 9.82 14.15 11.90
N ALA A 67 10.67 15.12 11.55
CA ALA A 67 11.60 15.00 10.44
C ALA A 67 12.73 13.98 10.71
N ALA A 68 13.05 13.70 11.98
CA ALA A 68 14.10 12.76 12.37
C ALA A 68 13.65 11.29 12.32
N VAL A 69 12.34 11.01 12.35
CA VAL A 69 11.82 9.63 12.24
C VAL A 69 11.65 9.26 10.77
N THR A 70 12.19 8.10 10.43
CA THR A 70 12.21 7.58 9.06
C THR A 70 11.21 6.45 8.88
N VAL A 71 10.92 6.11 7.63
CA VAL A 71 10.11 4.95 7.26
C VAL A 71 10.73 3.66 7.82
N ALA A 72 12.07 3.54 7.84
CA ALA A 72 12.76 2.38 8.38
C ALA A 72 12.44 2.10 9.86
N ASP A 73 12.15 3.14 10.64
CA ASP A 73 11.88 3.05 12.07
C ASP A 73 10.49 2.46 12.36
N VAL A 74 9.57 2.56 11.41
CA VAL A 74 8.15 2.21 11.61
C VAL A 74 7.65 1.09 10.69
N MET A 75 8.39 0.80 9.62
CA MET A 75 7.96 -0.19 8.63
C MET A 75 7.85 -1.59 9.22
N ARG A 76 6.89 -2.37 8.71
CA ARG A 76 6.80 -3.80 8.99
C ARG A 76 7.74 -4.54 8.04
N ARG A 77 8.69 -5.29 8.59
CA ARG A 77 9.70 -6.06 7.83
C ARG A 77 9.20 -7.43 7.36
N SER A 78 8.27 -8.03 8.10
CA SER A 78 7.60 -9.27 7.66
C SER A 78 6.52 -8.89 6.66
N VAL A 79 6.89 -8.86 5.38
CA VAL A 79 5.98 -8.51 4.29
C VAL A 79 5.49 -9.78 3.63
N LEU A 80 4.18 -9.99 3.66
CA LEU A 80 3.54 -11.03 2.86
C LEU A 80 3.49 -10.55 1.42
N THR A 81 3.99 -11.38 0.51
CA THR A 81 4.06 -11.10 -0.92
C THR A 81 3.26 -12.12 -1.71
N THR A 82 3.04 -11.83 -2.99
CA THR A 82 2.49 -12.76 -3.96
C THR A 82 3.29 -12.68 -5.26
N THR A 83 3.05 -13.57 -6.21
CA THR A 83 3.74 -13.58 -7.51
C THR A 83 2.82 -13.06 -8.62
N PRO A 84 3.37 -12.60 -9.77
CA PRO A 84 2.55 -12.15 -10.90
C PRO A 84 1.60 -13.21 -11.46
N GLU A 85 1.97 -14.48 -11.30
CA GLU A 85 1.23 -15.65 -11.81
C GLU A 85 0.22 -16.21 -10.78
N ALA A 86 0.21 -15.68 -9.56
CA ALA A 86 -0.66 -16.18 -8.50
C ALA A 86 -2.15 -15.87 -8.78
N ASP A 87 -3.02 -16.81 -8.43
CA ASP A 87 -4.46 -16.63 -8.56
C ASP A 87 -4.96 -15.52 -7.61
N ALA A 88 -5.88 -14.69 -8.11
CA ALA A 88 -6.44 -13.58 -7.33
C ALA A 88 -7.16 -14.05 -6.05
N ARG A 89 -7.73 -15.26 -6.06
CA ARG A 89 -8.37 -15.90 -4.90
C ARG A 89 -7.37 -16.31 -3.85
N ASP A 90 -6.18 -16.80 -4.25
CA ASP A 90 -5.11 -17.13 -3.32
C ASP A 90 -4.54 -15.87 -2.65
N ALA A 91 -4.39 -14.79 -3.42
CA ALA A 91 -4.05 -13.48 -2.88
C ALA A 91 -5.12 -12.99 -1.90
N ALA A 92 -6.41 -13.12 -2.24
CA ALA A 92 -7.52 -12.77 -1.36
C ALA A 92 -7.53 -13.60 -0.07
N TYR A 93 -7.33 -14.91 -0.17
CA TYR A 93 -7.24 -15.82 0.95
C TYR A 93 -6.10 -15.43 1.89
N THR A 94 -4.92 -15.15 1.34
CA THR A 94 -3.75 -14.68 2.09
C THR A 94 -4.06 -13.36 2.81
N MET A 95 -4.68 -12.39 2.12
CA MET A 95 -5.10 -11.12 2.71
C MET A 95 -6.06 -11.32 3.88
N LEU A 96 -7.08 -12.17 3.73
CA LEU A 96 -8.07 -12.45 4.78
C LEU A 96 -7.45 -13.16 5.97
N ARG A 97 -6.69 -14.24 5.72
CA ARG A 97 -6.06 -15.07 6.76
C ARG A 97 -5.11 -14.26 7.63
N HIS A 98 -4.33 -13.38 7.02
CA HIS A 98 -3.32 -12.58 7.71
C HIS A 98 -3.80 -11.18 8.07
N ARG A 99 -5.07 -10.84 7.77
CA ARG A 99 -5.68 -9.52 8.01
C ARG A 99 -4.88 -8.37 7.40
N VAL A 100 -4.31 -8.58 6.22
CA VAL A 100 -3.56 -7.57 5.45
C VAL A 100 -4.39 -7.08 4.28
N GLY A 101 -4.35 -5.78 4.01
CA GLY A 101 -5.17 -5.18 2.95
C GLY A 101 -4.53 -5.20 1.56
N ALA A 102 -3.26 -5.61 1.47
CA ALA A 102 -2.47 -5.65 0.24
C ALA A 102 -1.33 -6.66 0.34
N LEU A 103 -0.86 -7.06 -0.84
CA LEU A 103 0.34 -7.85 -1.04
C LEU A 103 1.18 -7.16 -2.13
N PRO A 104 2.45 -6.85 -1.88
CA PRO A 104 3.39 -6.57 -2.94
C PRO A 104 3.54 -7.80 -3.84
N VAL A 105 3.54 -7.57 -5.16
CA VAL A 105 3.75 -8.58 -6.18
C VAL A 105 5.24 -8.59 -6.51
N VAL A 106 5.88 -9.73 -6.29
CA VAL A 106 7.33 -9.90 -6.44
C VAL A 106 7.60 -10.91 -7.56
N ASP A 107 8.44 -10.53 -8.53
CA ASP A 107 8.83 -11.41 -9.62
C ASP A 107 9.82 -12.50 -9.16
N VAL A 108 10.13 -13.45 -10.06
CA VAL A 108 11.08 -14.54 -9.80
C VAL A 108 12.49 -14.07 -9.48
N THR A 109 12.84 -12.81 -9.78
CA THR A 109 14.14 -12.21 -9.48
C THR A 109 14.16 -11.48 -8.13
N GLY A 110 13.03 -11.45 -7.41
CA GLY A 110 12.90 -10.79 -6.12
C GLY A 110 12.54 -9.31 -6.20
N ARG A 111 12.21 -8.78 -7.38
CA ARG A 111 11.84 -7.36 -7.55
C ARG A 111 10.34 -7.15 -7.39
N VAL A 112 9.97 -6.03 -6.78
CA VAL A 112 8.57 -5.62 -6.68
C VAL A 112 8.09 -5.06 -8.01
N VAL A 113 7.19 -5.77 -8.67
CA VAL A 113 6.62 -5.38 -9.97
C VAL A 113 5.22 -4.80 -9.85
N GLY A 114 4.56 -4.97 -8.70
CA GLY A 114 3.18 -4.56 -8.50
C GLY A 114 2.78 -4.50 -7.04
N VAL A 115 1.58 -3.99 -6.80
CA VAL A 115 0.83 -4.20 -5.55
C VAL A 115 -0.59 -4.60 -5.92
N VAL A 116 -1.09 -5.63 -5.25
CA VAL A 116 -2.50 -6.02 -5.28
C VAL A 116 -3.15 -5.66 -3.96
N THR A 117 -4.32 -5.03 -4.02
CA THR A 117 -5.11 -4.64 -2.85
C THR A 117 -6.43 -5.40 -2.80
N VAL A 118 -7.07 -5.44 -1.63
CA VAL A 118 -8.44 -5.98 -1.49
C VAL A 118 -9.39 -5.30 -2.49
N SER A 119 -9.27 -3.99 -2.70
CA SER A 119 -10.09 -3.26 -3.67
C SER A 119 -9.86 -3.72 -5.11
N ASP A 120 -8.64 -4.13 -5.47
CA ASP A 120 -8.36 -4.66 -6.80
C ASP A 120 -9.01 -6.04 -6.99
N VAL A 121 -8.94 -6.91 -5.98
CA VAL A 121 -9.62 -8.21 -5.99
C VAL A 121 -11.14 -8.03 -6.07
N LEU A 122 -11.70 -7.12 -5.28
CA LEU A 122 -13.14 -6.82 -5.31
C LEU A 122 -13.57 -6.23 -6.65
N ARG A 123 -12.75 -5.38 -7.27
CA ARG A 123 -13.02 -4.82 -8.60
C ARG A 123 -13.05 -5.92 -9.66
N ASP A 124 -12.10 -6.84 -9.62
CA ASP A 124 -12.04 -7.99 -10.52
C ASP A 124 -13.24 -8.93 -10.36
N TYR A 125 -13.61 -9.23 -9.11
CA TYR A 125 -14.82 -9.98 -8.78
C TYR A 125 -16.10 -9.29 -9.24
N ALA A 126 -16.20 -7.96 -9.06
CA ALA A 126 -17.34 -7.19 -9.52
C ALA A 126 -17.44 -7.14 -11.05
N ALA A 127 -16.31 -7.04 -11.76
CA ALA A 127 -16.27 -7.05 -13.22
C ALA A 127 -16.77 -8.38 -13.82
N THR A 128 -16.65 -9.48 -13.08
CA THR A 128 -17.15 -10.80 -13.46
C THR A 128 -18.57 -11.09 -12.95
N SER A 129 -19.23 -10.12 -12.29
CA SER A 129 -20.60 -10.26 -11.81
C SER A 129 -21.63 -10.13 -12.94
N PRO A 130 -22.70 -10.93 -12.96
CA PRO A 130 -23.80 -10.77 -13.91
C PRO A 130 -24.44 -9.36 -13.87
N ALA A 131 -24.41 -8.70 -12.70
CA ALA A 131 -24.89 -7.33 -12.55
C ALA A 131 -24.07 -6.31 -13.37
N ALA A 132 -22.76 -6.53 -13.51
CA ALA A 132 -21.90 -5.69 -14.33
C ALA A 132 -22.16 -5.90 -15.83
N ALA A 133 -22.46 -7.13 -16.25
CA ALA A 133 -22.84 -7.44 -17.63
C ALA A 133 -24.16 -6.76 -18.04
N LEU A 134 -25.15 -6.68 -17.13
CA LEU A 134 -26.40 -5.95 -17.36
C LEU A 134 -26.20 -4.43 -17.47
N ALA A 135 -25.29 -3.86 -16.68
CA ALA A 135 -25.00 -2.42 -16.69
C ALA A 135 -24.18 -1.97 -17.93
N ALA A 136 -23.54 -2.90 -18.64
CA ALA A 136 -22.74 -2.63 -19.83
C ALA A 136 -23.53 -2.70 -21.15
N ALA A 137 -24.81 -3.08 -21.11
CA ALA A 137 -25.66 -3.08 -22.30
C ALA A 137 -25.95 -1.63 -22.75
N PRO A 138 -25.80 -1.30 -24.04
CA PRO A 138 -26.01 0.07 -24.50
C PRO A 138 -27.49 0.47 -24.33
N GLU A 139 -27.71 1.57 -23.62
CA GLU A 139 -29.00 2.26 -23.61
C GLU A 139 -29.26 2.82 -25.02
N GLY A 140 -30.04 2.13 -25.85
CA GLY A 140 -30.53 2.74 -27.09
C GLY A 140 -30.78 1.86 -28.31
N ALA A 141 -31.02 0.56 -28.19
CA ALA A 141 -31.61 -0.21 -29.29
C ALA A 141 -33.13 -0.31 -29.12
N ARG A 142 -33.85 0.74 -29.54
CA ARG A 142 -35.27 0.67 -29.89
C ARG A 142 -35.48 1.34 -31.25
#